data_AF-A0A182EZ25-F1
#
_entry.id   AF-A0A182EZ25-F1
#
_cell.length_a   1.000
_cell.length_b   1.000
_cell.length_c   1.000
_cell.angle_alpha   90.00
_cell.angle_beta   90.00
_cell.angle_gamma   90.00
#
_symmetry.space_group_name_H-M   'P 1'
#
loop_
_entity.id
_entity.type
_entity.pdbx_description
1 polymer ?
#
loop_
_entity_poly.entity_id
_entity_poly.type
_entity_poly.pdbx_seq_one_letter_code
_entity_poly.pdbx_strand_id
1 'polypeptide(L)' 'VEAENNYVECKNEASVAITSVQKTKIPNDYNQYFELLCKIMDHYLRCCHPIINRHCGQGAWELVRTVFSDIYS' A
#
# COMPACT_ATOMS: atom_id res chain seq x y z
N VAL A 1 18.16 -11.10 -0.25
CA VAL A 1 17.58 -12.28 0.44
C VAL A 1 16.55 -11.90 1.52
N GLU A 2 16.89 -11.56 2.77
CA GLU A 2 15.84 -11.30 3.81
C GLU A 2 14.98 -10.05 3.53
N ALA A 3 15.58 -8.91 3.14
CA ALA A 3 14.82 -7.70 2.82
C ALA A 3 13.93 -7.87 1.55
N GLU A 4 14.35 -8.75 0.64
CA GLU A 4 13.58 -9.16 -0.53
C GLU A 4 12.38 -10.03 -0.15
N ASN A 5 12.54 -10.95 0.81
CA ASN A 5 11.44 -11.77 1.31
C ASN A 5 10.36 -10.91 1.96
N ASN A 6 10.73 -9.98 2.84
CA ASN A 6 9.77 -9.11 3.51
C ASN A 6 9.02 -8.21 2.51
N TYR A 7 9.69 -7.72 1.47
CA TYR A 7 9.04 -6.95 0.39
C TYR A 7 8.02 -7.80 -0.37
N VAL A 8 8.42 -9.02 -0.74
CA VAL A 8 7.55 -9.95 -1.47
C VAL A 8 6.33 -10.34 -0.65
N GLU A 9 6.48 -10.51 0.67
CA GLU A 9 5.37 -10.75 1.60
C GLU A 9 4.39 -9.57 1.60
N CYS A 10 4.86 -8.34 1.84
CA CYS A 10 4.02 -7.14 1.79
C CYS A 10 3.26 -7.02 0.45
N LYS A 11 3.96 -7.28 -0.67
CA LYS A 11 3.39 -7.24 -2.01
C LYS A 11 2.31 -8.30 -2.21
N ASN A 12 2.55 -9.52 -1.77
CA ASN A 12 1.62 -10.63 -1.91
C ASN A 12 0.36 -10.39 -1.08
N GLU A 13 0.51 -9.92 0.16
CA GLU A 13 -0.63 -9.58 1.02
C GLU A 13 -1.51 -8.50 0.39
N ALA A 14 -0.90 -7.40 -0.07
CA ALA A 14 -1.60 -6.33 -0.76
C ALA A 14 -2.31 -6.84 -2.03
N SER A 15 -1.65 -7.70 -2.82
CA SER A 15 -2.21 -8.28 -4.05
C SER A 15 -3.45 -9.14 -3.77
N VAL A 16 -3.41 -9.95 -2.70
CA VAL A 16 -4.55 -10.76 -2.27
C VAL A 16 -5.71 -9.87 -1.83
N ALA A 17 -5.43 -8.84 -1.03
CA ALA A 17 -6.44 -7.91 -0.53
C ALA A 17 -7.09 -7.11 -1.69
N ILE A 18 -6.31 -6.60 -2.64
CA ILE A 18 -6.82 -5.91 -3.84
C ILE A 18 -7.72 -6.84 -4.65
N THR A 19 -7.28 -8.08 -4.87
CA THR A 19 -8.07 -9.08 -5.61
C THR A 19 -9.41 -9.36 -4.92
N SER A 20 -9.43 -9.40 -3.59
CA SER A 20 -10.65 -9.57 -2.79
C SER A 20 -11.61 -8.39 -2.96
N VAL A 21 -11.10 -7.16 -2.88
CA VAL A 21 -11.89 -5.94 -3.05
C VAL A 21 -12.40 -5.79 -4.49
N GLN A 22 -11.62 -6.19 -5.49
CA GLN A 22 -12.05 -6.21 -6.89
C GLN A 22 -13.22 -7.18 -7.14
N LYS A 23 -13.25 -8.32 -6.46
CA LYS A 23 -14.36 -9.28 -6.54
C LYS A 23 -15.65 -8.78 -5.89
N THR A 24 -15.53 -7.86 -4.94
CA THR A 24 -16.67 -7.27 -4.21
C THR A 24 -17.07 -5.91 -4.77
N LYS A 25 -16.54 -5.52 -5.93
CA LYS A 25 -16.88 -4.26 -6.61
C LYS A 25 -18.39 -4.20 -6.88
N ILE A 26 -19.09 -3.39 -6.09
CA ILE A 26 -20.52 -3.15 -6.25
C ILE A 26 -20.69 -2.02 -7.29
N PRO A 27 -21.37 -2.25 -8.42
CA PRO A 27 -21.72 -1.18 -9.34
C PRO A 27 -22.54 -0.12 -8.60
N ASN A 28 -22.14 1.15 -8.70
CA ASN A 28 -22.74 2.35 -8.08
C ASN A 28 -22.30 2.71 -6.65
N ASP A 29 -21.42 1.95 -5.99
CA ASP A 29 -20.77 2.39 -4.74
C ASP A 29 -19.23 2.38 -4.90
N TYR A 30 -18.75 3.36 -5.66
CA TYR A 30 -17.33 3.53 -5.93
C TYR A 30 -16.58 4.15 -4.74
N ASN A 31 -17.27 4.91 -3.88
CA ASN A 31 -16.62 5.57 -2.75
C ASN A 31 -16.12 4.55 -1.73
N GLN A 32 -16.96 3.59 -1.35
CA GLN A 32 -16.55 2.52 -0.44
C GLN A 32 -15.46 1.64 -1.06
N TYR A 33 -15.56 1.36 -2.37
CA TYR A 33 -14.54 0.63 -3.11
C TYR A 33 -13.17 1.34 -3.10
N PHE A 34 -13.14 2.65 -3.37
CA PHE A 34 -11.91 3.43 -3.33
C PHE A 34 -11.36 3.55 -1.91
N GLU A 35 -12.19 3.78 -0.89
CA GLU A 35 -11.74 3.78 0.50
C GLU A 35 -11.03 2.48 0.89
N LEU A 36 -11.58 1.33 0.48
CA LEU A 36 -10.98 0.02 0.74
C LEU A 36 -9.64 -0.14 0.02
N LEU A 37 -9.54 0.24 -1.25
CA LEU A 37 -8.27 0.23 -1.98
C LEU A 37 -7.23 1.13 -1.32
N CYS A 38 -7.64 2.30 -0.84
CA CYS A 38 -6.74 3.24 -0.18
C CYS A 38 -6.21 2.68 1.15
N LYS A 39 -7.06 2.02 1.94
CA LYS A 39 -6.63 1.31 3.16
C LYS A 39 -5.62 0.20 2.86
N ILE A 40 -5.82 -0.55 1.78
CA ILE A 40 -4.87 -1.61 1.38
C ILE A 40 -3.53 -1.00 0.98
N MET A 41 -3.53 0.11 0.24
CA MET A 41 -2.30 0.79 -0.17
C MET A 41 -1.57 1.43 1.02
N ASP A 42 -2.27 2.03 1.99
CA ASP A 42 -1.67 2.55 3.23
C ASP A 42 -0.98 1.43 4.01
N HIS A 43 -1.66 0.29 4.15
CA HIS A 43 -1.08 -0.89 4.80
C HIS A 43 0.18 -1.38 4.07
N TYR A 44 0.13 -1.48 2.74
CA TYR A 44 1.27 -1.90 1.93
C TYR A 44 2.48 -0.97 2.10
N LEU A 45 2.27 0.35 2.10
CA LEU A 45 3.34 1.33 2.28
C LEU A 45 3.95 1.27 3.68
N ARG A 46 3.13 1.10 4.73
CA ARG A 46 3.62 0.92 6.10
C ARG A 46 4.40 -0.38 6.28
N CYS A 47 3.94 -1.46 5.64
CA CYS A 47 4.67 -2.73 5.60
C CYS A 47 6.04 -2.57 4.93
N CYS A 48 6.11 -1.80 3.85
CA CYS A 48 7.36 -1.52 3.13
C CYS A 48 8.25 -0.47 3.81
N HIS A 49 7.78 0.31 4.78
CA HIS A 49 8.52 1.42 5.39
C HIS A 49 9.92 1.02 5.92
N PRO A 50 10.10 -0.09 6.68
CA PRO A 50 11.43 -0.51 7.12
C PRO A 50 12.37 -0.86 5.96
N ILE A 51 11.82 -1.38 4.86
CA ILE A 51 12.57 -1.76 3.66
C ILE A 51 13.01 -0.51 2.91
N ILE A 52 12.09 0.43 2.68
CA ILE A 52 12.37 1.72 2.04
C ILE A 52 13.42 2.47 2.83
N ASN A 53 13.30 2.58 4.16
CA ASN A 53 14.30 3.26 4.96
C ASN A 53 15.66 2.58 4.91
N ARG A 54 15.70 1.25 4.95
CA ARG A 54 16.96 0.49 4.91
C ARG A 54 17.69 0.64 3.57
N HIS A 55 16.96 0.71 2.46
CA HIS A 55 17.54 0.72 1.11
C HIS A 55 17.68 2.10 0.49
N CYS A 56 16.74 3.00 0.77
CA CYS A 56 16.62 4.31 0.13
C CYS A 56 16.81 5.48 1.11
N GLY A 57 16.85 5.21 2.41
CA GLY A 57 16.98 6.22 3.46
C GLY A 57 15.66 6.91 3.83
N GLN A 58 15.69 7.64 4.94
CA GLN A 58 14.50 8.28 5.52
C GLN A 58 13.85 9.32 4.60
N GLY A 59 14.65 10.11 3.88
CA GLY A 59 14.11 11.14 2.97
C GLY A 59 13.25 10.55 1.84
N ALA A 60 13.56 9.34 1.38
CA ALA A 60 12.74 8.64 0.40
C ALA A 60 11.36 8.26 0.97
N TRP A 61 11.30 7.79 2.22
CA TRP A 61 10.04 7.50 2.89
C TRP A 61 9.21 8.76 3.12
N GLU A 62 9.83 9.87 3.52
CA GLU A 62 9.11 11.14 3.71
C GLU A 62 8.44 11.62 2.42
N LEU A 63 9.13 11.48 1.28
CA LEU A 63 8.53 11.77 -0.03
C LEU A 63 7.37 10.83 -0.34
N VAL A 64 7.54 9.51 -0.16
CA VAL A 64 6.48 8.51 -0.37
C VAL A 64 5.25 8.81 0.49
N ARG A 65 5.46 9.10 1.78
CA ARG A 65 4.40 9.44 2.73
C ARG A 65 3.68 10.73 2.34
N THR A 66 4.41 11.73 1.87
CA THR A 66 3.86 13.03 1.45
C THR A 66 2.98 12.85 0.22
N VAL A 67 3.52 12.25 -0.85
CA VAL A 67 2.76 11.97 -2.08
C VAL A 67 1.52 11.14 -1.79
N PHE A 68 1.64 10.15 -0.90
CA PHE A 68 0.50 9.34 -0.51
C PHE A 68 -0.53 10.15 0.28
N SER A 69 -0.12 10.93 1.29
CA SER A 69 -1.03 11.76 2.09
C SER A 69 -1.74 12.85 1.26
N ASP A 70 -1.04 13.44 0.28
CA ASP A 70 -1.58 14.49 -0.60
C ASP A 70 -2.65 13.96 -1.56
N ILE A 71 -2.64 12.66 -1.89
CA ILE A 71 -3.74 12.02 -2.65
C ILE A 71 -5.04 11.97 -1.84
N TYR A 72 -4.97 12.16 -0.52
CA TYR A 72 -6.11 12.06 0.41
C TYR A 72 -6.60 13.39 0.99
N SER A 73 -5.91 14.51 0.71
CA SER A 73 -6.31 15.86 1.14
C SER A 73 -7.19 16.55 0.12
#